data_AF-A0A0M9YER1-F1
#
_entry.id   AF-A0A0M9YER1-F1
#
_cell.length_a   1.000
_cell.length_b   1.000
_cell.length_c   1.000
_cell.angle_alpha   90.00
_cell.angle_beta   90.00
_cell.angle_gamma   90.00
#
_symmetry.space_group_name_H-M   'P 1'
#
loop_
_entity.id
_entity.type
_entity.pdbx_description
1 polymer ?
#
loop_
_entity_poly.entity_id
_entity_poly.type
_entity_poly.pdbx_seq_one_letter_code
_entity_poly.pdbx_strand_id
1 'polypeptide(L)' 'MLQPLQIPPVETAASREGFSSGDRVRRAGGQPVTLPPDGIVQEWATLEYDPTAWRCIVTWGGRYIGRFEAHEIEHDNLPQ' A
#
# COMPACT_ATOMS: atom_id res chain seq x y z
N MET A 1 -32.94 1.54 -22.84
CA MET A 1 -32.51 0.57 -21.81
C MET A 1 -31.05 0.89 -21.50
N LEU A 2 -30.72 1.23 -20.25
CA LEU A 2 -29.34 1.46 -19.82
C LEU A 2 -28.73 0.10 -19.49
N GLN A 3 -27.67 -0.30 -20.20
CA GLN A 3 -26.94 -1.51 -19.86
C GLN A 3 -26.13 -1.28 -18.58
N PRO A 4 -26.11 -2.24 -17.63
CA PRO A 4 -25.23 -2.16 -16.48
C PRO A 4 -23.78 -2.14 -16.96
N LEU A 5 -23.01 -1.17 -16.48
CA LEU A 5 -21.58 -1.05 -16.77
C LEU A 5 -20.87 -2.30 -16.21
N GLN A 6 -20.51 -3.25 -17.06
CA GLN A 6 -19.63 -4.36 -16.66
C GLN A 6 -18.23 -3.79 -16.48
N ILE A 7 -17.87 -3.51 -15.24
CA ILE A 7 -16.49 -3.20 -14.89
C ILE A 7 -15.71 -4.52 -15.02
N PRO A 8 -14.66 -4.58 -15.87
CA PRO A 8 -13.84 -5.78 -15.99
C PRO A 8 -13.24 -6.13 -14.62
N PRO A 9 -13.12 -7.42 -14.28
CA PRO A 9 -12.38 -7.81 -13.09
C PRO A 9 -10.93 -7.33 -13.23
N VAL A 10 -10.51 -6.45 -12.33
CA VAL A 10 -9.12 -5.96 -12.27
C VAL A 10 -8.26 -7.08 -11.69
N GLU A 11 -7.26 -7.53 -12.45
CA GLU A 11 -6.28 -8.50 -11.96
C GLU A 11 -5.34 -7.81 -10.97
N THR A 12 -5.56 -8.05 -9.68
CA THR A 12 -4.62 -7.64 -8.63
C THR A 12 -3.51 -8.66 -8.54
N ALA A 13 -2.32 -8.37 -9.09
CA ALA A 13 -1.14 -9.20 -8.80
C ALA A 13 -0.56 -8.80 -7.43
N ALA A 14 -0.17 -9.78 -6.62
CA ALA A 14 0.54 -9.49 -5.38
C ALA A 14 2.01 -9.24 -5.73
N SER A 15 2.48 -8.00 -5.83
CA SER A 15 3.92 -7.77 -6.02
C SER A 15 4.73 -8.17 -4.81
N ARG A 16 5.71 -9.04 -5.07
CA ARG A 16 6.71 -9.59 -4.14
C ARG A 16 7.86 -8.60 -3.89
N GLU A 17 7.62 -7.51 -3.16
CA GLU A 17 8.71 -6.64 -2.66
C GLU A 17 8.95 -6.82 -1.16
N GLY A 18 8.79 -8.05 -0.65
CA GLY A 18 9.15 -8.39 0.74
C GLY A 18 8.14 -7.94 1.82
N PHE A 19 7.05 -7.28 1.43
CA PHE A 19 5.97 -6.87 2.35
C PHE A 19 4.68 -7.65 2.10
N SER A 20 4.05 -8.10 3.18
CA SER A 20 2.78 -8.82 3.18
C SER A 20 1.67 -8.01 3.87
N SER A 21 0.41 -8.28 3.51
CA SER A 21 -0.74 -7.72 4.24
C SER A 21 -0.60 -8.01 5.74
N GLY A 22 -0.76 -6.98 6.57
CA GLY A 22 -0.59 -7.05 8.02
C GLY A 22 0.82 -6.69 8.51
N ASP A 23 1.81 -6.56 7.63
CA ASP A 23 3.15 -6.12 8.02
C ASP A 23 3.08 -4.70 8.61
N ARG A 24 3.78 -4.53 9.75
CA ARG A 24 4.02 -3.22 10.34
C ARG A 24 5.15 -2.55 9.59
N VAL A 25 4.91 -1.31 9.17
CA VAL A 25 5.88 -0.50 8.44
C VAL A 25 5.96 0.90 9.01
N ARG A 26 7.12 1.52 8.81
CA ARG A 26 7.36 2.95 9.04
C ARG A 26 7.83 3.59 7.74
N ARG A 27 7.72 4.92 7.65
CA ARG A 27 8.22 5.66 6.48
C ARG A 27 9.74 5.62 6.45
N ALA A 28 10.32 5.25 5.31
CA ALA A 28 11.75 5.31 5.10
C ALA A 28 12.25 6.77 5.09
N GLY A 29 13.49 6.99 5.53
CA GLY A 29 14.16 8.29 5.41
C GLY A 29 13.70 9.39 6.38
N GLY A 30 12.95 9.06 7.44
CA GLY A 30 12.64 10.01 8.52
C GLY A 30 11.76 11.20 8.10
N GLN A 31 10.90 11.02 7.09
CA GLN A 31 9.95 12.04 6.62
C GLN A 31 9.10 12.62 7.77
N PRO A 32 8.79 13.94 7.74
CA PRO A 32 8.16 14.63 8.87
C PRO A 32 6.79 14.05 9.26
N VAL A 33 6.60 13.93 10.58
CA VAL A 33 5.58 13.18 11.33
C VAL A 33 4.19 13.84 11.26
N THR A 34 3.65 14.03 10.05
CA THR A 34 2.25 14.44 9.90
C THR A 34 1.28 13.26 9.95
N LEU A 35 1.78 12.03 9.74
CA LEU A 35 1.03 10.80 9.91
C LEU A 35 1.45 10.06 11.18
N PRO A 36 0.55 9.22 11.74
CA PRO A 36 0.90 8.26 12.77
C PRO A 36 2.14 7.43 12.38
N PRO A 37 3.00 7.05 13.34
CA PRO A 37 4.26 6.36 13.06
C PRO A 37 4.07 4.90 12.62
N ASP A 38 2.91 4.32 12.91
CA ASP A 38 2.57 2.91 12.69
C ASP A 38 1.72 2.73 11.44
N GLY A 39 2.30 2.14 10.41
CA GLY A 39 1.63 1.77 9.17
C GLY A 39 1.37 0.28 9.13
N ILE A 40 0.21 -0.12 8.62
CA ILE A 40 -0.14 -1.52 8.35
C ILE A 40 -0.39 -1.71 6.86
N VAL A 41 0.40 -2.58 6.24
CA VAL A 41 0.22 -2.97 4.84
C VAL A 41 -1.14 -3.62 4.67
N GLN A 42 -1.89 -3.17 3.66
CA GLN A 42 -3.18 -3.76 3.26
C GLN A 42 -2.98 -4.68 2.05
N GLU A 43 -2.37 -4.15 0.98
CA GLU A 43 -2.18 -4.89 -0.26
C GLU A 43 -1.17 -4.19 -1.18
N TRP A 44 -0.87 -4.85 -2.31
CA TRP A 44 -0.11 -4.31 -3.42
C TRP A 44 -0.98 -4.17 -4.64
N ALA A 45 -0.88 -3.04 -5.33
CA ALA A 45 -1.63 -2.78 -6.56
C ALA A 45 -0.77 -2.02 -7.59
N THR A 46 -1.01 -2.28 -8.87
CA THR A 46 -0.59 -1.42 -9.98
C THR A 46 -1.76 -0.56 -10.44
N LEU A 47 -1.46 0.57 -11.10
CA LEU A 47 -2.48 1.37 -11.73
C LEU A 47 -2.84 0.76 -13.09
N GLU A 48 -4.13 0.55 -13.34
CA GLU A 48 -4.67 -0.11 -14.54
C GLU A 48 -4.17 0.52 -15.87
N TYR A 49 -3.96 1.84 -15.88
CA TYR A 49 -3.54 2.59 -17.07
C TYR A 49 -2.05 3.00 -17.06
N ASP A 50 -1.32 2.63 -16.00
CA ASP A 50 0.12 2.85 -15.88
C ASP A 50 0.74 1.72 -15.02
N PRO A 51 0.87 0.50 -15.59
CA PRO A 51 1.34 -0.68 -14.86
C PRO A 51 2.84 -0.66 -14.58
N THR A 52 3.49 0.51 -14.72
CA THR A 52 4.95 0.63 -14.59
C THR A 52 5.43 0.60 -13.14
N ALA A 53 4.55 0.89 -12.18
CA ALA A 53 4.90 0.92 -10.76
C ALA A 53 3.91 0.17 -9.89
N TRP A 54 4.45 -0.72 -9.06
CA TRP A 54 3.76 -1.34 -7.94
C TRP A 54 3.70 -0.39 -6.76
N ARG A 55 2.53 -0.29 -6.11
CA ARG A 55 2.36 0.50 -4.89
C ARG A 55 1.77 -0.33 -3.78
N CYS A 56 2.38 -0.21 -2.61
CA CYS A 56 1.91 -0.73 -1.35
C CYS A 56 0.86 0.22 -0.77
N ILE A 57 -0.33 -0.31 -0.48
CA ILE A 57 -1.38 0.42 0.21
C ILE A 57 -1.19 0.22 1.71
N VAL A 58 -1.01 1.30 2.45
CA VAL A 58 -0.70 1.29 3.89
C VAL A 58 -1.71 2.13 4.65
N THR A 59 -2.26 1.58 5.72
CA THR A 59 -3.11 2.30 6.68
C THR A 59 -2.29 2.77 7.87
N TRP A 60 -2.23 4.07 8.11
CA TRP A 60 -1.55 4.69 9.23
C TRP A 60 -2.53 5.02 10.37
N GLY A 61 -2.18 4.62 11.60
CA GLY A 61 -2.99 4.84 12.80
C GLY A 61 -4.45 4.41 12.67
N GLY A 62 -4.71 3.38 11.86
CA GLY A 62 -6.04 2.82 11.60
C GLY A 62 -7.02 3.72 10.83
N ARG A 63 -6.59 4.86 10.27
CA ARG A 63 -7.51 5.83 9.62
C ARG A 63 -7.01 6.40 8.30
N TYR A 64 -5.70 6.56 8.13
CA TYR A 64 -5.14 7.26 6.98
C TYR A 64 -4.56 6.29 5.97
N ILE A 65 -5.12 6.24 4.77
CA ILE A 65 -4.65 5.35 3.70
C ILE A 65 -3.68 6.10 2.79
N GLY A 66 -2.47 5.58 2.63
CA GLY A 66 -1.48 6.07 1.68
C GLY A 66 -1.03 4.98 0.71
N ARG A 67 -0.43 5.38 -0.41
CA ARG A 67 0.14 4.49 -1.43
C ARG A 67 1.62 4.80 -1.56
N PHE A 68 2.47 3.78 -1.47
CA PHE A 68 3.92 3.92 -1.36
C PHE A 68 4.64 2.91 -2.24
N GLU A 69 5.75 3.29 -2.84
CA GLU A 69 6.70 2.34 -3.41
C GLU A 69 7.52 1.66 -2.29
N ALA A 70 8.11 0.49 -2.53
CA ALA A 70 8.82 -0.23 -1.45
C ALA A 70 9.96 0.58 -0.83
N HIS A 71 10.62 1.45 -1.58
CA HIS A 71 11.72 2.26 -1.05
C HIS A 71 11.26 3.40 -0.13
N GLU A 72 9.95 3.69 -0.07
CA GLU A 72 9.36 4.73 0.76
C GLU A 72 8.92 4.20 2.14
N ILE A 73 8.95 2.89 2.34
CA ILE A 73 8.56 2.20 3.58
C ILE A 73 9.61 1.16 3.98
N GLU A 74 9.67 0.85 5.27
CA GLU A 74 10.54 -0.20 5.81
C GLU A 74 9.82 -0.94 6.94
N HIS A 75 10.18 -2.21 7.18
CA HIS A 75 9.59 -2.98 8.28
C HIS A 75 9.85 -2.29 9.62
N ASP A 76 8.78 -2.15 10.39
CA ASP A 76 8.88 -1.68 11.76
C ASP A 76 9.20 -2.85 12.68
N ASN A 77 10.48 -2.99 13.03
CA ASN A 77 11.01 -4.09 13.85
C ASN A 77 10.72 -3.92 15.35
N LEU A 78 9.82 -3.03 15.75
CA LEU A 78 9.46 -2.86 17.15
C LEU A 78 8.86 -4.17 17.70
N PRO A 79 9.39 -4.69 18.83
CA PRO A 79 8.83 -5.88 19.47
C PRO A 79 7.38 -5.60 19.91
N GLN A 80 6.52 -6.61 19.74
CA GLN A 80 5.10 -6.53 20.09
C GLN A 80 4.86 -6.34 21.59
#